data_AF-A0A816FDF6-F1
#
_entry.id   AF-A0A816FDF6-F1
#
_cell.length_a   1.000
_cell.length_b   1.000
_cell.length_c   1.000
_cell.angle_alpha   90.00
_cell.angle_beta   90.00
_cell.angle_gamma   90.00
#
_symmetry.space_group_name_H-M   'P 1'
#
loop_
_entity.id
_entity.type
_entity.pdbx_description
1 polymer ?
#
loop_
_entity_poly.entity_id
_entity_poly.type
_entity_poly.pdbx_seq_one_letter_code
_entity_poly.pdbx_strand_id
1 'polypeptide(L)'
;PVVTGPLNWQIWSESLIKPSPPLIISPNPLEQLNITNDETVYMWYRRNVTLKQPSSNSIARVQTNVANALLFFMDGEYLGEFDDHTHSQGTAEGYVVLDLSRFHSNQQHLFEILSISFGLFSGVYPNTFQYKGIHGNIWLDDELLVDNKTETNFWSHQKGLLGEYLDIYTENGSSKVNWDSQWTKGINKPITWFQARFDLNNLSRQDMNANPILLDAQGLNRGHVYINGNDIGLYWLIQGICENNQPCCCQHAQTNCLKPTQRFYHIPPDWLKRENNLITIFEDSGAPSPGSVGLVQRIVTNS
;
A
#
# COMPACT_ATOMS: atom_id res chain seq x y z
N PRO A 1 15.71 -20.45 -10.79
CA PRO A 1 15.39 -19.51 -9.70
C PRO A 1 16.68 -19.20 -8.94
N VAL A 2 16.83 -17.97 -8.45
CA VAL A 2 18.06 -17.48 -7.80
C VAL A 2 18.00 -17.76 -6.31
N VAL A 3 16.85 -17.49 -5.70
CA VAL A 3 16.53 -17.87 -4.32
C VAL A 3 15.17 -18.58 -4.32
N THR A 4 15.13 -19.79 -3.77
CA THR A 4 13.92 -20.62 -3.63
C THR A 4 13.69 -21.02 -2.18
N GLY A 5 12.51 -20.74 -1.66
CA GLY A 5 12.10 -21.05 -0.28
C GLY A 5 11.73 -19.77 0.45
N PRO A 6 11.01 -19.86 1.59
CA PRO A 6 10.75 -18.67 2.37
C PRO A 6 12.08 -18.05 2.73
N LEU A 7 12.25 -16.78 2.36
CA LEU A 7 13.33 -15.97 2.90
C LEU A 7 13.22 -16.01 4.43
N ASN A 8 14.35 -15.80 5.12
CA ASN A 8 14.36 -15.66 6.58
C ASN A 8 13.76 -14.31 6.97
N TRP A 9 12.44 -14.22 6.84
CA TRP A 9 11.68 -13.01 7.08
C TRP A 9 11.68 -12.64 8.55
N GLN A 10 11.70 -11.34 8.79
CA GLN A 10 11.30 -10.71 10.02
C GLN A 10 10.15 -9.76 9.71
N ILE A 11 9.33 -9.45 10.71
CA ILE A 11 8.17 -8.57 10.55
C ILE A 11 8.21 -7.40 11.51
N TRP A 12 7.58 -6.32 11.09
CA TRP A 12 7.25 -5.20 11.93
C TRP A 12 5.91 -4.63 11.47
N SER A 13 4.95 -4.49 12.38
CA SER A 13 3.66 -3.89 12.03
C SER A 13 3.71 -2.38 12.23
N GLU A 14 3.13 -1.64 11.29
CA GLU A 14 2.87 -0.22 11.46
C GLU A 14 2.11 0.03 12.76
N SER A 15 2.52 1.06 13.48
CA SER A 15 1.95 1.40 14.78
C SER A 15 2.12 2.88 15.06
N LEU A 16 1.27 3.42 15.93
CA LEU A 16 1.37 4.79 16.42
C LEU A 16 2.46 4.87 17.51
N ILE A 17 3.70 4.55 17.17
CA ILE A 17 4.85 4.63 18.09
C ILE A 17 5.59 5.96 17.91
N LYS A 18 6.20 6.47 18.99
CA LYS A 18 7.12 7.61 18.93
C LYS A 18 8.55 7.14 18.59
N PRO A 19 9.29 7.87 17.74
CA PRO A 19 8.93 9.17 17.17
C PRO A 19 7.88 9.04 16.05
N SER A 20 6.84 9.85 16.13
CA SER A 20 5.79 9.90 15.12
C SER A 20 6.13 10.95 14.07
N PRO A 21 5.77 10.75 12.79
CA PRO A 21 5.94 11.78 11.78
C PRO A 21 5.14 13.04 12.13
N PRO A 22 5.52 14.23 11.63
CA PRO A 22 4.75 15.45 11.82
C PRO A 22 3.31 15.30 11.34
N LEU A 23 2.37 15.90 12.07
CA LEU A 23 0.94 15.87 11.77
C LEU A 23 0.43 17.25 11.39
N ILE A 24 -0.47 17.30 10.41
CA ILE A 24 -1.20 18.52 10.03
C ILE A 24 -2.64 18.37 10.49
N ILE A 25 -3.13 19.35 11.23
CA ILE A 25 -4.45 19.31 11.87
C ILE A 25 -5.40 20.27 11.15
N SER A 26 -6.64 19.84 10.88
CA SER A 26 -7.67 20.71 10.32
C SER A 26 -9.11 20.24 10.63
N PRO A 27 -10.09 21.16 10.62
CA PRO A 27 -11.52 20.84 10.72
C PRO A 27 -12.04 19.80 9.72
N ASN A 28 -11.48 19.82 8.51
CA ASN A 28 -11.89 19.00 7.36
C ASN A 28 -10.70 18.15 6.86
N PRO A 29 -10.95 17.03 6.18
CA PRO A 29 -9.90 16.29 5.49
C PRO A 29 -9.16 17.18 4.48
N LEU A 30 -7.84 17.06 4.44
CA LEU A 30 -7.00 17.76 3.46
C LEU A 30 -6.66 16.85 2.29
N GLU A 31 -6.73 17.39 1.09
CA GLU A 31 -6.37 16.68 -0.14
C GLU A 31 -4.92 16.18 -0.08
N GLN A 32 -4.68 14.98 -0.61
CA GLN A 32 -3.44 14.25 -0.39
C GLN A 32 -2.20 14.90 -1.00
N LEU A 33 -2.27 15.34 -2.25
CA LEU A 33 -1.11 15.93 -2.95
C LEU A 33 -0.65 17.23 -2.31
N ASN A 34 -1.56 18.02 -1.76
CA ASN A 34 -1.24 19.24 -1.01
C ASN A 34 -0.36 18.97 0.22
N ILE A 35 -0.40 17.76 0.78
CA ILE A 35 0.40 17.37 1.93
C ILE A 35 1.62 16.54 1.52
N THR A 36 1.46 15.57 0.61
CA THR A 36 2.53 14.65 0.25
C THR A 36 3.52 15.25 -0.74
N ASN A 37 3.11 16.24 -1.55
CA ASN A 37 3.85 16.71 -2.73
C ASN A 37 4.24 15.57 -3.69
N ASP A 38 3.45 14.49 -3.71
CA ASP A 38 3.71 13.27 -4.47
C ASP A 38 5.05 12.57 -4.12
N GLU A 39 5.65 12.87 -2.96
CA GLU A 39 6.87 12.19 -2.48
C GLU A 39 6.58 10.79 -1.90
N THR A 40 5.31 10.52 -1.59
CA THR A 40 4.83 9.20 -1.15
C THR A 40 3.38 9.04 -1.62
N VAL A 41 3.02 7.81 -1.93
CA VAL A 41 1.66 7.41 -2.32
C VAL A 41 0.74 7.23 -1.11
N TYR A 42 1.29 7.22 0.12
CA TYR A 42 0.56 6.94 1.34
C TYR A 42 0.23 8.21 2.13
N MET A 43 -0.97 8.27 2.70
CA MET A 43 -1.34 9.32 3.64
C MET A 43 -2.36 8.82 4.65
N TRP A 44 -2.11 9.07 5.94
CA TRP A 44 -3.09 8.78 6.97
C TRP A 44 -4.01 9.97 7.23
N TYR A 45 -5.29 9.67 7.39
CA TYR A 45 -6.33 10.56 7.90
C TYR A 45 -6.86 9.98 9.21
N ARG A 46 -6.78 10.70 10.32
CA ARG A 46 -7.26 10.19 11.61
C ARG A 46 -8.05 11.22 12.40
N ARG A 47 -9.10 10.79 13.06
CA ARG A 47 -9.88 11.61 14.00
C ARG A 47 -10.54 10.75 15.05
N ASN A 48 -10.89 11.35 16.18
CA ASN A 48 -11.79 10.70 17.12
C ASN A 48 -13.25 10.79 16.64
N VAL A 49 -14.01 9.72 16.83
CA VAL A 49 -15.46 9.64 16.61
C VAL A 49 -16.13 9.07 17.84
N THR A 50 -17.40 9.41 18.06
CA THR A 50 -18.21 8.82 19.13
C THR A 50 -19.36 8.05 18.52
N LEU A 51 -19.35 6.73 18.70
CA LEU A 51 -20.36 5.85 18.11
C LEU A 51 -21.65 5.90 18.94
N LYS A 52 -22.77 6.28 18.32
CA LYS A 52 -24.08 6.28 19.01
C LYS A 52 -24.66 4.87 19.10
N GLN A 53 -24.67 4.17 17.98
CA GLN A 53 -25.21 2.81 17.84
C GLN A 53 -24.30 2.00 16.91
N PRO A 54 -23.18 1.46 17.41
CA PRO A 54 -22.29 0.61 16.62
C PRO A 54 -23.06 -0.57 16.01
N SER A 55 -22.83 -0.84 14.73
CA SER A 55 -23.51 -1.86 13.95
C SER A 55 -22.52 -2.69 13.16
N SER A 56 -22.86 -3.94 12.86
CA SER A 56 -22.06 -4.77 11.93
C SER A 56 -22.20 -4.32 10.47
N ASN A 57 -23.11 -3.39 10.19
CA ASN A 57 -23.42 -2.88 8.86
C ASN A 57 -23.29 -1.35 8.81
N SER A 58 -22.42 -0.75 9.63
CA SER A 58 -22.18 0.69 9.57
C SER A 58 -21.58 1.07 8.22
N ILE A 59 -21.95 2.22 7.66
CA ILE A 59 -21.53 2.64 6.32
C ILE A 59 -20.58 3.83 6.44
N ALA A 60 -19.36 3.66 5.92
CA ALA A 60 -18.46 4.76 5.64
C ALA A 60 -18.62 5.22 4.19
N ARG A 61 -18.82 6.52 3.99
CA ARG A 61 -18.92 7.16 2.69
C ARG A 61 -17.87 8.25 2.57
N VAL A 62 -17.08 8.24 1.50
CA VAL A 62 -15.92 9.13 1.34
C VAL A 62 -15.90 9.77 -0.04
N GLN A 63 -15.83 11.10 -0.11
CA GLN A 63 -15.54 11.80 -1.36
C GLN A 63 -14.04 11.73 -1.67
N THR A 64 -13.70 10.99 -2.72
CA THR A 64 -12.33 10.69 -3.13
C THR A 64 -12.17 10.81 -4.65
N ASN A 65 -11.09 10.29 -5.19
CA ASN A 65 -10.78 10.33 -6.61
C ASN A 65 -10.62 8.90 -7.15
N VAL A 66 -10.79 8.71 -8.46
CA VAL A 66 -10.42 7.45 -9.11
C VAL A 66 -8.90 7.20 -8.99
N ALA A 67 -8.48 5.95 -9.18
CA ALA A 67 -7.10 5.51 -9.00
C ALA A 67 -6.60 5.79 -7.57
N ASN A 68 -7.40 5.39 -6.58
CA ASN A 68 -7.13 5.44 -5.14
C ASN A 68 -7.57 4.14 -4.46
N ALA A 69 -6.95 3.83 -3.32
CA ALA A 69 -7.52 2.94 -2.33
C ALA A 69 -7.57 3.61 -0.95
N LEU A 70 -8.54 3.20 -0.14
CA LEU A 70 -8.78 3.67 1.22
C LEU A 70 -8.96 2.45 2.13
N LEU A 71 -8.04 2.24 3.05
CA LEU A 71 -8.14 1.19 4.08
C LEU A 71 -8.65 1.83 5.37
N PHE A 72 -9.70 1.24 5.94
CA PHE A 72 -10.39 1.76 7.11
C PHE A 72 -10.00 0.99 8.37
N PHE A 73 -9.73 1.73 9.44
CA PHE A 73 -9.39 1.17 10.74
C PHE A 73 -10.15 1.89 11.85
N MET A 74 -10.33 1.20 12.97
CA MET A 74 -10.79 1.78 14.21
C MET A 74 -9.97 1.24 15.37
N ASP A 75 -9.39 2.15 16.17
CA ASP A 75 -8.42 1.85 17.22
C ASP A 75 -7.27 0.94 16.76
N GLY A 76 -6.77 1.17 15.53
CA GLY A 76 -5.73 0.35 14.91
C GLY A 76 -6.19 -1.01 14.36
N GLU A 77 -7.47 -1.38 14.52
CA GLU A 77 -8.01 -2.61 13.95
C GLU A 77 -8.56 -2.38 12.54
N TYR A 78 -8.17 -3.22 11.60
CA TYR A 78 -8.66 -3.16 10.22
C TYR A 78 -10.15 -3.53 10.13
N LEU A 79 -10.88 -2.78 9.30
CA LEU A 79 -12.33 -2.92 9.12
C LEU A 79 -12.73 -3.25 7.68
N GLY A 80 -11.96 -2.78 6.69
CA GLY A 80 -12.28 -2.98 5.29
C GLY A 80 -11.54 -2.00 4.38
N GLU A 81 -11.79 -2.15 3.08
CA GLU A 81 -11.14 -1.39 2.04
C GLU A 81 -12.16 -0.95 0.99
N PHE A 82 -11.95 0.25 0.45
CA PHE A 82 -12.46 0.67 -0.84
C PHE A 82 -11.28 0.82 -1.79
N ASP A 83 -11.40 0.31 -3.01
CA ASP A 83 -10.45 0.60 -4.07
C ASP A 83 -11.17 0.94 -5.38
N ASP A 84 -10.62 1.91 -6.09
CA ASP A 84 -10.94 2.21 -7.48
C ASP A 84 -9.62 2.27 -8.25
N HIS A 85 -9.33 1.22 -9.01
CA HIS A 85 -8.14 1.10 -9.85
C HIS A 85 -8.42 1.51 -11.31
N THR A 86 -9.48 2.28 -11.56
CA THR A 86 -9.77 2.85 -12.87
C THR A 86 -8.77 3.97 -13.18
N HIS A 87 -7.92 3.76 -14.18
CA HIS A 87 -6.97 4.77 -14.65
C HIS A 87 -7.63 5.81 -15.57
N SER A 88 -8.60 6.54 -15.02
CA SER A 88 -9.27 7.66 -15.68
C SER A 88 -9.06 8.96 -14.92
N GLN A 89 -9.61 10.06 -15.43
CA GLN A 89 -9.67 11.31 -14.69
C GLN A 89 -11.09 11.48 -14.14
N GLY A 90 -11.22 11.71 -12.83
CA GLY A 90 -12.51 12.03 -12.23
C GLY A 90 -12.56 11.78 -10.74
N THR A 91 -13.56 12.39 -10.11
CA THR A 91 -13.90 12.13 -8.72
C THR A 91 -14.62 10.79 -8.57
N ALA A 92 -14.44 10.14 -7.43
CA ALA A 92 -15.16 8.94 -7.04
C ALA A 92 -15.81 9.14 -5.67
N GLU A 93 -16.75 8.27 -5.34
CA GLU A 93 -17.32 8.19 -4.01
C GLU A 93 -17.14 6.78 -3.48
N GLY A 94 -16.33 6.65 -2.42
CA GLY A 94 -16.03 5.38 -1.78
C GLY A 94 -17.14 5.01 -0.81
N TYR A 95 -17.60 3.77 -0.88
CA TYR A 95 -18.60 3.19 0.02
C TYR A 95 -18.06 1.88 0.59
N VAL A 96 -18.01 1.77 1.92
CA VAL A 96 -17.58 0.54 2.61
C VAL A 96 -18.54 0.23 3.74
N VAL A 97 -18.93 -1.03 3.85
CA VAL A 97 -19.64 -1.57 5.02
C VAL A 97 -18.60 -2.00 6.05
N LEU A 98 -18.66 -1.41 7.24
CA LEU A 98 -17.75 -1.64 8.35
C LEU A 98 -18.47 -2.40 9.46
N ASP A 99 -17.83 -3.47 9.95
CA ASP A 99 -18.30 -4.15 11.16
C ASP A 99 -17.80 -3.42 12.40
N LEU A 100 -18.64 -2.53 12.93
CA LEU A 100 -18.38 -1.77 14.15
C LEU A 100 -19.01 -2.40 15.40
N SER A 101 -19.65 -3.57 15.29
CA SER A 101 -20.45 -4.18 16.38
C SER A 101 -19.64 -4.49 17.65
N ARG A 102 -18.32 -4.61 17.53
CA ARG A 102 -17.39 -4.88 18.62
C ARG A 102 -16.93 -3.64 19.39
N PHE A 103 -17.17 -2.43 18.87
CA PHE A 103 -16.78 -1.17 19.53
C PHE A 103 -17.88 -0.68 20.47
N HIS A 104 -17.51 0.19 21.41
CA HIS A 104 -18.40 0.62 22.47
C HIS A 104 -19.19 1.87 22.09
N SER A 105 -20.48 1.89 22.43
CA SER A 105 -21.30 3.08 22.25
C SER A 105 -20.93 4.17 23.26
N ASN A 106 -21.08 5.43 22.86
CA ASN A 106 -20.83 6.63 23.66
C ASN A 106 -19.38 6.74 24.19
N GLN A 107 -18.43 6.07 23.54
CA GLN A 107 -16.99 6.20 23.79
C GLN A 107 -16.30 6.81 22.57
N GLN A 108 -15.17 7.49 22.80
CA GLN A 108 -14.32 7.94 21.72
C GLN A 108 -13.50 6.78 21.18
N HIS A 109 -13.57 6.58 19.88
CA HIS A 109 -12.75 5.65 19.11
C HIS A 109 -11.95 6.43 18.08
N LEU A 110 -10.70 6.03 17.86
CA LEU A 110 -9.85 6.60 16.84
C LEU A 110 -10.26 5.99 15.49
N PHE A 111 -10.88 6.77 14.63
CA PHE A 111 -11.18 6.38 13.26
C PHE A 111 -10.03 6.80 12.35
N GLU A 112 -9.51 5.84 11.59
CA GLU A 112 -8.32 6.03 10.75
C GLU A 112 -8.58 5.53 9.34
N ILE A 113 -8.07 6.27 8.36
CA ILE A 113 -8.11 5.90 6.96
C ILE A 113 -6.68 6.03 6.41
N LEU A 114 -6.13 4.93 5.90
CA LEU A 114 -4.92 4.97 5.09
C LEU A 114 -5.33 5.13 3.63
N SER A 115 -4.95 6.27 3.04
CA SER A 115 -5.14 6.55 1.63
C SER A 115 -3.91 6.15 0.82
N ILE A 116 -4.14 5.54 -0.34
CA ILE A 116 -3.12 5.09 -1.29
C ILE A 116 -3.45 5.67 -2.67
N SER A 117 -2.51 6.40 -3.26
CA SER A 117 -2.63 6.95 -4.62
C SER A 117 -2.03 5.98 -5.65
N PHE A 118 -2.80 5.58 -6.67
CA PHE A 118 -2.31 4.73 -7.77
C PHE A 118 -1.75 5.52 -8.96
N GLY A 119 -1.06 6.62 -8.64
CA GLY A 119 -0.42 7.50 -9.61
C GLY A 119 -1.36 8.53 -10.22
N LEU A 120 -0.76 9.51 -10.88
CA LEU A 120 -1.44 10.63 -11.51
C LEU A 120 -1.81 10.31 -12.96
N PHE A 121 -2.93 10.87 -13.42
CA PHE A 121 -3.33 10.74 -14.82
C PHE A 121 -2.34 11.52 -15.71
N SER A 122 -1.80 10.87 -16.74
CA SER A 122 -0.71 11.41 -17.56
C SER A 122 -1.18 12.20 -18.79
N GLY A 123 -2.50 12.36 -18.99
CA GLY A 123 -3.01 13.17 -20.09
C GLY A 123 -2.78 14.67 -19.85
N VAL A 124 -2.27 15.35 -20.88
CA VAL A 124 -1.96 16.78 -20.82
C VAL A 124 -3.22 17.59 -21.13
N TYR A 125 -3.89 18.08 -20.10
CA TYR A 125 -4.95 19.08 -20.25
C TYR A 125 -4.57 20.34 -19.47
N PRO A 126 -4.46 21.52 -20.14
CA PRO A 126 -3.90 22.72 -19.53
C PRO A 126 -4.71 23.33 -18.37
N ASN A 127 -5.81 22.72 -17.94
CA ASN A 127 -6.72 23.27 -16.92
C ASN A 127 -7.28 22.23 -15.92
N THR A 128 -6.65 21.06 -15.78
CA THR A 128 -7.17 20.01 -14.90
C THR A 128 -6.32 19.87 -13.65
N PHE A 129 -6.82 20.38 -12.52
CA PHE A 129 -6.32 19.99 -11.21
C PHE A 129 -6.65 18.51 -10.98
N GLN A 130 -5.65 17.74 -10.55
CA GLN A 130 -5.85 16.38 -10.10
C GLN A 130 -5.84 16.37 -8.57
N TYR A 131 -6.70 15.53 -8.02
CA TYR A 131 -6.79 15.30 -6.59
C TYR A 131 -6.48 13.85 -6.30
N LYS A 132 -5.86 13.59 -5.17
CA LYS A 132 -5.67 12.24 -4.62
C LYS A 132 -6.11 12.18 -3.17
N GLY A 133 -6.25 10.95 -2.70
CA GLY A 133 -6.84 10.65 -1.41
C GLY A 133 -8.20 11.30 -1.22
N ILE A 134 -8.41 11.91 -0.05
CA ILE A 134 -9.71 12.46 0.34
C ILE A 134 -9.69 13.96 0.09
N HIS A 135 -10.51 14.43 -0.85
CA HIS A 135 -10.62 15.85 -1.22
C HIS A 135 -11.98 16.47 -0.88
N GLY A 136 -12.86 15.70 -0.24
CA GLY A 136 -14.16 16.15 0.21
C GLY A 136 -14.58 15.58 1.57
N ASN A 137 -15.88 15.41 1.73
CA ASN A 137 -16.52 14.99 2.96
C ASN A 137 -16.36 13.48 3.23
N ILE A 138 -16.38 13.14 4.51
CA ILE A 138 -16.47 11.77 5.01
C ILE A 138 -17.71 11.67 5.89
N TRP A 139 -18.50 10.62 5.72
CA TRP A 139 -19.63 10.29 6.58
C TRP A 139 -19.45 8.91 7.20
N LEU A 140 -19.93 8.75 8.43
CA LEU A 140 -20.11 7.46 9.09
C LEU A 140 -21.56 7.37 9.58
N ASP A 141 -22.32 6.40 9.08
CA ASP A 141 -23.75 6.24 9.39
C ASP A 141 -24.56 7.54 9.20
N ASP A 142 -24.38 8.16 8.02
CA ASP A 142 -24.96 9.46 7.61
C ASP A 142 -24.52 10.68 8.44
N GLU A 143 -23.70 10.49 9.48
CA GLU A 143 -23.12 11.60 10.25
C GLU A 143 -21.89 12.16 9.53
N LEU A 144 -21.98 13.44 9.13
CA LEU A 144 -20.86 14.15 8.51
C LEU A 144 -19.73 14.36 9.53
N LEU A 145 -18.55 13.84 9.20
CA LEU A 145 -17.36 13.94 10.03
C LEU A 145 -16.63 15.26 9.78
N VAL A 146 -17.17 16.34 10.35
CA VAL A 146 -16.57 17.68 10.42
C VAL A 146 -16.63 18.22 11.85
N ASP A 147 -15.61 18.94 12.29
CA ASP A 147 -15.63 19.69 13.56
C ASP A 147 -15.24 21.13 13.29
N ASN A 148 -16.17 22.07 13.47
CA ASN A 148 -15.96 23.50 13.27
C ASN A 148 -16.02 24.29 14.58
N LYS A 149 -15.99 23.62 15.75
CA LYS A 149 -16.37 24.25 17.03
C LYS A 149 -15.36 24.09 18.14
N THR A 150 -14.77 22.90 18.34
CA THR A 150 -14.05 22.61 19.60
C THR A 150 -12.63 22.11 19.43
N GLU A 151 -12.10 21.97 18.20
CA GLU A 151 -10.77 21.41 17.87
C GLU A 151 -10.50 19.98 18.39
N THR A 152 -11.40 19.42 19.19
CA THR A 152 -11.26 18.14 19.87
C THR A 152 -11.36 16.94 18.92
N ASN A 153 -12.04 17.10 17.78
CA ASN A 153 -12.24 16.04 16.79
C ASN A 153 -11.77 16.46 15.39
N PHE A 154 -10.79 17.37 15.32
CA PHE A 154 -10.15 17.72 14.06
C PHE A 154 -9.48 16.50 13.43
N TRP A 155 -9.39 16.53 12.10
CA TRP A 155 -8.64 15.57 11.33
C TRP A 155 -7.15 15.82 11.50
N SER A 156 -6.41 14.76 11.75
CA SER A 156 -4.95 14.72 11.72
C SER A 156 -4.48 13.98 10.48
N HIS A 157 -3.50 14.58 9.82
CA HIS A 157 -2.98 14.12 8.53
C HIS A 157 -1.50 13.80 8.68
N GLN A 158 -1.12 12.58 8.32
CA GLN A 158 0.27 12.14 8.33
C GLN A 158 0.72 11.87 6.90
N LYS A 159 1.77 12.56 6.46
CA LYS A 159 2.46 12.23 5.21
C LYS A 159 3.18 10.90 5.37
N GLY A 160 2.86 9.92 4.51
CA GLY A 160 3.53 8.63 4.47
C GLY A 160 3.32 7.75 5.70
N LEU A 161 4.07 6.66 5.72
CA LEU A 161 4.09 5.63 6.75
C LEU A 161 5.18 5.90 7.79
N LEU A 162 5.06 5.32 8.98
CA LEU A 162 6.13 5.44 9.98
C LEU A 162 7.39 4.72 9.51
N GLY A 163 7.26 3.57 8.84
CA GLY A 163 8.38 2.85 8.25
C GLY A 163 9.13 3.65 7.18
N GLU A 164 8.41 4.45 6.36
CA GLU A 164 9.01 5.40 5.42
C GLU A 164 9.75 6.52 6.16
N TYR A 165 9.11 7.14 7.16
CA TYR A 165 9.72 8.20 7.97
C TYR A 165 11.01 7.75 8.69
N LEU A 166 11.07 6.49 9.09
CA LEU A 166 12.23 5.89 9.74
C LEU A 166 13.27 5.33 8.76
N ASP A 167 12.97 5.33 7.45
CA ASP A 167 13.78 4.72 6.39
C ASP A 167 14.12 3.25 6.68
N ILE A 168 13.17 2.46 7.20
CA ILE A 168 13.47 1.10 7.70
C ILE A 168 13.95 0.12 6.62
N TYR A 169 13.78 0.49 5.35
CA TYR A 169 14.32 -0.18 4.17
C TYR A 169 15.83 0.05 3.95
N THR A 170 16.47 0.90 4.77
CA THR A 170 17.93 1.10 4.79
C THR A 170 18.58 0.33 5.95
N GLU A 171 19.89 0.07 5.85
CA GLU A 171 20.65 -0.56 6.94
C GLU A 171 20.55 0.21 8.27
N ASN A 172 20.65 1.54 8.22
CA ASN A 172 20.56 2.38 9.41
C ASN A 172 19.12 2.44 9.95
N GLY A 173 18.13 2.62 9.08
CA GLY A 173 16.73 2.71 9.49
C GLY A 173 16.17 1.40 10.03
N SER A 174 16.59 0.25 9.49
CA SER A 174 16.19 -1.08 9.98
C SER A 174 16.46 -1.24 11.48
N SER A 175 17.58 -0.69 11.97
CA SER A 175 17.95 -0.75 13.39
C SER A 175 17.08 0.10 14.33
N LYS A 176 16.24 1.00 13.79
CA LYS A 176 15.38 1.89 14.58
C LYS A 176 14.11 1.20 15.09
N VAL A 177 13.80 -0.01 14.59
CA VAL A 177 12.61 -0.77 14.98
C VAL A 177 12.99 -2.18 15.45
N ASN A 178 12.13 -2.76 16.29
CA ASN A 178 12.31 -4.12 16.79
C ASN A 178 11.61 -5.11 15.85
N TRP A 179 12.38 -5.71 14.96
CA TRP A 179 11.90 -6.75 14.05
C TRP A 179 11.60 -8.06 14.79
N ASP A 180 10.41 -8.63 14.57
CA ASP A 180 10.02 -9.94 15.10
C ASP A 180 10.36 -11.05 14.09
N SER A 181 11.19 -12.00 14.50
CA SER A 181 11.52 -13.19 13.70
C SER A 181 10.33 -14.14 13.46
N GLN A 182 9.25 -14.03 14.24
CA GLN A 182 8.03 -14.81 14.07
C GLN A 182 7.16 -14.23 12.95
N TRP A 183 7.71 -14.18 11.74
CA TRP A 183 7.12 -13.51 10.58
C TRP A 183 5.72 -14.03 10.19
N THR A 184 5.40 -15.27 10.55
CA THR A 184 4.08 -15.87 10.29
C THR A 184 2.94 -15.12 10.98
N LYS A 185 3.20 -14.33 12.03
CA LYS A 185 2.19 -13.44 12.64
C LYS A 185 1.75 -12.30 11.70
N GLY A 186 2.53 -12.01 10.66
CA GLY A 186 2.21 -10.99 9.66
C GLY A 186 1.33 -11.51 8.52
N ILE A 187 1.06 -12.82 8.45
CA ILE A 187 0.23 -13.40 7.39
C ILE A 187 -1.18 -12.81 7.45
N ASN A 188 -1.67 -12.31 6.30
CA ASN A 188 -2.94 -11.60 6.15
C ASN A 188 -3.11 -10.37 7.05
N LYS A 189 -2.05 -9.91 7.71
CA LYS A 189 -2.10 -8.69 8.52
C LYS A 189 -1.85 -7.49 7.61
N PRO A 190 -2.77 -6.53 7.53
CA PRO A 190 -2.56 -5.31 6.77
C PRO A 190 -1.44 -4.47 7.39
N ILE A 191 -0.99 -3.45 6.66
CA ILE A 191 0.00 -2.44 7.10
C ILE A 191 1.23 -3.07 7.79
N THR A 192 1.80 -4.10 7.17
CA THR A 192 2.88 -4.90 7.74
C THR A 192 4.13 -4.82 6.88
N TRP A 193 5.27 -4.59 7.53
CA TRP A 193 6.58 -4.64 6.91
C TRP A 193 7.21 -6.01 7.09
N PHE A 194 7.78 -6.54 6.02
CA PHE A 194 8.60 -7.75 5.99
C PHE A 194 10.02 -7.36 5.60
N GLN A 195 11.02 -7.94 6.26
CA GLN A 195 12.42 -7.71 5.93
C GLN A 195 13.21 -9.01 5.96
N ALA A 196 14.08 -9.20 4.98
CA ALA A 196 14.97 -10.35 4.91
C ALA A 196 16.28 -9.98 4.25
N ARG A 197 17.22 -10.92 4.29
CA ARG A 197 18.51 -10.83 3.59
C ARG A 197 18.67 -11.97 2.61
N PHE A 198 19.34 -11.71 1.50
CA PHE A 198 19.62 -12.72 0.47
C PHE A 198 20.96 -12.50 -0.23
N ASP A 199 21.49 -13.59 -0.77
CA ASP A 199 22.73 -13.62 -1.56
C ASP A 199 22.44 -14.05 -3.00
N LEU A 200 23.29 -13.64 -3.94
CA LEU A 200 23.23 -14.02 -5.34
C LEU A 200 24.09 -15.26 -5.63
N ASN A 201 24.01 -16.28 -4.78
CA ASN A 201 24.91 -17.43 -4.83
C ASN A 201 24.59 -18.41 -5.97
N ASN A 202 23.35 -18.43 -6.46
CA ASN A 202 22.85 -19.41 -7.44
C ASN A 202 22.43 -18.76 -8.77
N LEU A 203 23.25 -17.85 -9.31
CA LEU A 203 23.01 -17.28 -10.63
C LEU A 203 23.26 -18.32 -11.73
N SER A 204 22.24 -18.59 -12.55
CA SER A 204 22.39 -19.45 -13.73
C SER A 204 23.25 -18.80 -14.81
N ARG A 205 23.17 -17.47 -14.96
CA ARG A 205 23.99 -16.65 -15.87
C ARG A 205 24.62 -15.50 -15.09
N GLN A 206 25.93 -15.28 -15.29
CA GLN A 206 26.67 -14.25 -14.55
C GLN A 206 26.40 -12.83 -15.05
N ASP A 207 26.08 -12.67 -16.33
CA ASP A 207 25.70 -11.37 -16.90
C ASP A 207 24.26 -11.02 -16.49
N MET A 208 24.14 -10.23 -15.43
CA MET A 208 22.87 -9.76 -14.88
C MET A 208 22.22 -8.66 -15.74
N ASN A 209 22.96 -8.00 -16.63
CA ASN A 209 22.38 -7.02 -17.55
C ASN A 209 21.62 -7.73 -18.68
N ALA A 210 22.21 -8.80 -19.21
CA ALA A 210 21.55 -9.64 -20.21
C ALA A 210 20.49 -10.57 -19.60
N ASN A 211 20.65 -10.94 -18.32
CA ASN A 211 19.77 -11.88 -17.62
C ASN A 211 19.32 -11.26 -16.28
N PRO A 212 18.35 -10.33 -16.31
CA PRO A 212 17.99 -9.53 -15.15
C PRO A 212 17.38 -10.38 -14.05
N ILE A 213 17.59 -9.92 -12.82
CA ILE A 213 16.98 -10.47 -11.61
C ILE A 213 15.63 -9.81 -11.41
N LEU A 214 14.62 -10.63 -11.13
CA LEU A 214 13.27 -10.18 -10.84
C LEU A 214 12.88 -10.68 -9.46
N LEU A 215 12.19 -9.82 -8.70
CA LEU A 215 11.37 -10.26 -7.57
C LEU A 215 10.19 -11.05 -8.13
N ASP A 216 10.02 -12.29 -7.67
CA ASP A 216 8.79 -13.04 -7.80
C ASP A 216 7.91 -12.73 -6.59
N ALA A 217 6.95 -11.83 -6.76
CA ALA A 217 6.08 -11.33 -5.70
C ALA A 217 4.95 -12.33 -5.35
N GLN A 218 5.03 -13.58 -5.80
CA GLN A 218 4.03 -14.60 -5.50
C GLN A 218 3.76 -14.71 -3.99
N GLY A 219 2.48 -14.69 -3.63
CA GLY A 219 2.03 -14.83 -2.25
C GLY A 219 1.94 -13.51 -1.48
N LEU A 220 2.32 -12.39 -2.10
CA LEU A 220 1.97 -11.04 -1.67
C LEU A 220 0.63 -10.60 -2.27
N ASN A 221 0.17 -9.42 -1.86
CA ASN A 221 -1.03 -8.77 -2.36
C ASN A 221 -0.69 -7.41 -3.00
N ARG A 222 -0.58 -6.34 -2.21
CA ARG A 222 -0.33 -4.97 -2.67
C ARG A 222 0.50 -4.19 -1.66
N GLY A 223 1.51 -3.51 -2.16
CA GLY A 223 2.27 -2.56 -1.37
C GLY A 223 3.54 -2.11 -2.08
N HIS A 224 4.63 -1.96 -1.34
CA HIS A 224 5.87 -1.34 -1.81
C HIS A 224 7.09 -2.22 -1.56
N VAL A 225 8.05 -2.26 -2.49
CA VAL A 225 9.28 -3.05 -2.37
C VAL A 225 10.50 -2.15 -2.39
N TYR A 226 11.46 -2.45 -1.53
CA TYR A 226 12.76 -1.80 -1.49
C TYR A 226 13.90 -2.82 -1.52
N ILE A 227 14.96 -2.50 -2.25
CA ILE A 227 16.20 -3.30 -2.32
C ILE A 227 17.38 -2.43 -1.97
N ASN A 228 18.10 -2.77 -0.89
CA ASN A 228 19.27 -2.05 -0.40
C ASN A 228 19.02 -0.54 -0.22
N GLY A 229 17.80 -0.18 0.21
CA GLY A 229 17.37 1.21 0.39
C GLY A 229 16.85 1.92 -0.86
N ASN A 230 16.85 1.27 -2.02
CA ASN A 230 16.28 1.82 -3.25
C ASN A 230 14.85 1.34 -3.42
N ASP A 231 13.99 2.26 -3.86
CA ASP A 231 12.58 1.99 -4.12
C ASP A 231 12.39 1.31 -5.48
N ILE A 232 11.83 0.10 -5.48
CA ILE A 232 11.49 -0.67 -6.68
C ILE A 232 10.13 -0.21 -7.26
N GLY A 233 9.30 0.44 -6.45
CA GLY A 233 7.97 0.87 -6.82
C GLY A 233 6.86 -0.05 -6.29
N LEU A 234 5.63 0.44 -6.42
CA LEU A 234 4.43 -0.29 -6.03
C LEU A 234 4.31 -1.63 -6.77
N TYR A 235 3.90 -2.65 -6.03
CA TYR A 235 3.42 -3.90 -6.59
C TYR A 235 1.95 -4.09 -6.27
N TRP A 236 1.27 -4.81 -7.15
CA TRP A 236 -0.10 -5.26 -6.92
C TRP A 236 -0.37 -6.51 -7.75
N LEU A 237 -0.66 -7.62 -7.07
CA LEU A 237 -0.98 -8.90 -7.70
C LEU A 237 -2.46 -9.03 -8.07
N ILE A 238 -3.14 -7.91 -8.32
CA ILE A 238 -4.53 -7.91 -8.76
C ILE A 238 -4.71 -8.80 -9.98
N GLN A 239 -5.80 -9.54 -10.01
CA GLN A 239 -6.05 -10.52 -11.06
C GLN A 239 -6.42 -9.82 -12.37
N GLY A 240 -5.69 -10.12 -13.44
CA GLY A 240 -5.99 -9.62 -14.78
C GLY A 240 -7.21 -10.31 -15.38
N ILE A 241 -8.14 -9.51 -15.88
CA ILE A 241 -9.33 -9.98 -16.62
C ILE A 241 -9.11 -9.71 -18.10
N CYS A 242 -9.26 -10.74 -18.93
CA CYS A 242 -9.26 -10.57 -20.38
C CYS A 242 -10.68 -10.31 -20.88
N GLU A 243 -10.82 -9.33 -21.75
CA GLU A 243 -12.08 -8.92 -22.34
C GLU A 243 -12.22 -9.52 -23.73
N ASN A 244 -13.42 -10.00 -24.06
CA ASN A 244 -13.72 -10.55 -25.39
C ASN A 244 -13.92 -9.45 -26.45
N ASN A 245 -14.04 -8.19 -26.04
CA ASN A 245 -14.26 -7.06 -26.93
C ASN A 245 -12.92 -6.43 -27.30
N GLN A 246 -12.31 -6.92 -28.37
CA GLN A 246 -11.10 -6.32 -28.89
C GLN A 246 -11.40 -4.94 -29.48
N PRO A 247 -10.82 -3.84 -28.95
CA PRO A 247 -10.97 -2.53 -29.55
C PRO A 247 -10.49 -2.60 -31.00
N CYS A 248 -11.23 -2.00 -31.94
CA CYS A 248 -10.90 -2.05 -33.37
C CYS A 248 -9.48 -1.57 -33.71
N CYS A 249 -8.87 -0.77 -32.82
CA CYS A 249 -7.54 -0.19 -32.94
C CYS A 249 -6.45 -0.89 -32.10
N CYS A 250 -6.78 -1.88 -31.26
CA CYS A 250 -5.82 -2.60 -30.42
C CYS A 250 -5.71 -4.06 -30.87
N GLN A 251 -4.76 -4.36 -31.77
CA GLN A 251 -4.48 -5.72 -32.24
C GLN A 251 -3.63 -6.56 -31.26
N HIS A 252 -3.47 -6.12 -30.01
CA HIS A 252 -2.71 -6.88 -29.03
C HIS A 252 -3.54 -8.04 -28.47
N ALA A 253 -3.00 -9.26 -28.56
CA ALA A 253 -3.57 -10.41 -27.88
C ALA A 253 -3.40 -10.24 -26.38
N GLN A 254 -4.50 -10.26 -25.64
CA GLN A 254 -4.46 -10.37 -24.18
C GLN A 254 -4.01 -11.78 -23.80
N THR A 255 -3.05 -11.89 -22.87
CA THR A 255 -2.49 -13.16 -22.42
C THR A 255 -2.48 -13.19 -20.89
N ASN A 256 -2.21 -14.37 -20.30
CA ASN A 256 -2.14 -14.55 -18.84
C ASN A 256 -3.42 -14.13 -18.10
N CYS A 257 -4.58 -14.36 -18.72
CA CYS A 257 -5.89 -14.14 -18.10
C CYS A 257 -5.99 -14.90 -16.77
N LEU A 258 -6.67 -14.31 -15.79
CA LEU A 258 -6.85 -14.87 -14.45
C LEU A 258 -5.54 -15.08 -13.67
N LYS A 259 -4.42 -14.51 -14.13
CA LYS A 259 -3.16 -14.40 -13.39
C LYS A 259 -2.97 -12.98 -12.87
N PRO A 260 -2.05 -12.75 -11.91
CA PRO A 260 -1.69 -11.38 -11.51
C PRO A 260 -1.33 -10.54 -12.74
N THR A 261 -1.83 -9.30 -12.80
CA THR A 261 -1.50 -8.33 -13.86
C THR A 261 0.01 -8.13 -13.96
N GLN A 262 0.70 -8.13 -12.81
CA GLN A 262 2.14 -8.21 -12.72
C GLN A 262 2.55 -9.07 -11.52
N ARG A 263 3.38 -10.09 -11.79
CA ARG A 263 3.95 -10.97 -10.75
C ARG A 263 5.43 -10.73 -10.54
N PHE A 264 6.14 -10.35 -11.60
CA PHE A 264 7.58 -10.19 -11.59
C PHE A 264 7.94 -8.71 -11.64
N TYR A 265 8.78 -8.27 -10.71
CA TYR A 265 9.22 -6.88 -10.58
C TYR A 265 10.73 -6.80 -10.81
N HIS A 266 11.14 -5.90 -11.71
CA HIS A 266 12.54 -5.79 -12.12
C HIS A 266 13.40 -5.19 -11.01
N ILE A 267 14.54 -5.81 -10.72
CA ILE A 267 15.54 -5.28 -9.79
C ILE A 267 16.75 -4.83 -10.61
N PRO A 268 17.06 -3.52 -10.67
CA PRO A 268 18.24 -3.01 -11.35
C PRO A 268 19.53 -3.68 -10.84
N PRO A 269 20.40 -4.21 -11.73
CA PRO A 269 21.65 -4.84 -11.32
C PRO A 269 22.55 -3.94 -10.47
N ASP A 270 22.58 -2.64 -10.73
CA ASP A 270 23.39 -1.66 -9.99
C ASP A 270 22.95 -1.48 -8.53
N TRP A 271 21.75 -1.94 -8.16
CA TRP A 271 21.25 -1.89 -6.79
C TRP A 271 21.58 -3.17 -6.01
N LEU A 272 22.16 -4.17 -6.65
CA LEU A 272 22.46 -5.47 -6.07
C LEU A 272 23.94 -5.61 -5.71
N LYS A 273 24.18 -6.27 -4.59
CA LYS A 273 25.48 -6.75 -4.12
C LYS A 273 25.55 -8.26 -4.33
N ARG A 274 26.75 -8.82 -4.28
CA ARG A 274 26.94 -10.28 -4.38
C ARG A 274 26.28 -11.02 -3.21
N GLU A 275 26.43 -10.49 -2.01
CA GLU A 275 25.97 -11.08 -0.76
C GLU A 275 25.32 -10.00 0.11
N ASN A 276 24.51 -10.45 1.07
CA ASN A 276 23.91 -9.66 2.11
C ASN A 276 23.07 -8.48 1.58
N ASN A 277 22.27 -8.73 0.55
CA ASN A 277 21.30 -7.76 0.07
C ASN A 277 20.13 -7.68 1.04
N LEU A 278 19.70 -6.46 1.36
CA LEU A 278 18.52 -6.19 2.16
C LEU A 278 17.30 -6.07 1.23
N ILE A 279 16.28 -6.89 1.48
CA ILE A 279 14.94 -6.71 0.89
C ILE A 279 13.98 -6.30 1.99
N THR A 280 13.23 -5.23 1.74
CA THR A 280 12.17 -4.76 2.63
C THR A 280 10.89 -4.59 1.82
N ILE A 281 9.78 -5.13 2.31
CA ILE A 281 8.48 -5.14 1.64
C ILE A 281 7.46 -4.56 2.61
N PHE A 282 6.73 -3.55 2.19
CA PHE A 282 5.52 -3.10 2.88
C PHE A 282 4.30 -3.75 2.22
N GLU A 283 3.43 -4.37 3.01
CA GLU A 283 2.12 -4.86 2.59
C GLU A 283 1.01 -4.02 3.19
N ASP A 284 0.18 -3.40 2.35
CA ASP A 284 -0.97 -2.62 2.81
C ASP A 284 -2.20 -3.50 3.09
N SER A 285 -2.61 -4.37 2.15
CA SER A 285 -3.81 -5.23 2.28
C SER A 285 -3.52 -6.63 2.87
N GLY A 286 -2.26 -6.90 3.24
CA GLY A 286 -1.83 -8.14 3.89
C GLY A 286 -1.50 -9.31 2.94
N ALA A 287 -0.36 -9.96 3.18
CA ALA A 287 0.15 -11.05 2.35
C ALA A 287 -0.42 -12.42 2.76
N PRO A 288 -1.07 -13.17 1.83
CA PRO A 288 -1.56 -14.52 2.12
C PRO A 288 -0.46 -15.57 2.34
N SER A 289 0.67 -15.44 1.64
CA SER A 289 1.76 -16.41 1.67
C SER A 289 3.12 -15.74 1.40
N PRO A 290 3.62 -14.87 2.30
CA PRO A 290 4.90 -14.17 2.09
C PRO A 290 6.10 -15.12 2.01
N GLY A 291 5.96 -16.37 2.46
CA GLY A 291 6.96 -17.42 2.27
C GLY A 291 7.12 -17.92 0.82
N SER A 292 6.22 -17.52 -0.10
CA SER A 292 6.30 -17.86 -1.53
C SER A 292 7.12 -16.85 -2.33
N VAL A 293 7.50 -15.73 -1.73
CA VAL A 293 8.32 -14.71 -2.38
C VAL A 293 9.68 -15.28 -2.72
N GLY A 294 10.14 -15.02 -3.94
CA GLY A 294 11.42 -15.51 -4.43
C GLY A 294 12.13 -14.52 -5.33
N LEU A 295 13.35 -14.90 -5.72
CA LEU A 295 14.13 -14.16 -6.71
C LEU A 295 14.39 -15.07 -7.90
N VAL A 296 14.15 -14.58 -9.11
CA VAL A 296 14.31 -15.33 -10.35
C VAL A 296 15.18 -14.58 -11.33
N GLN A 297 15.77 -15.32 -12.27
CA GLN A 297 16.53 -14.75 -13.36
C GLN A 297 15.75 -14.93 -14.65
N ARG A 298 15.57 -13.85 -15.42
CA ARG A 298 14.98 -13.94 -16.75
C ARG A 298 16.05 -14.42 -17.74
N ILE A 299 15.86 -15.61 -18.29
CA ILE A 299 16.75 -16.20 -19.29
C ILE A 299 15.92 -16.47 -20.54
N VAL A 300 16.29 -15.85 -21.64
CA VAL A 300 15.67 -16.09 -22.94
C VAL A 300 16.54 -17.08 -23.69
N THR A 301 15.99 -18.25 -24.00
CA THR A 301 16.63 -19.25 -24.85
C THR A 301 15.98 -19.20 -26.22
N ASN A 302 16.76 -19.06 -27.29
CA ASN A 302 16.25 -19.29 -28.64
C ASN A 302 15.92 -20.78 -28.75
N SER A 303 14.62 -21.08 -28.84
CA SER A 303 14.09 -22.40 -29.20
C SER A 303 14.15 -22.58 -30.71
#